data_AF-A0A9E4B9I8-F1
#
_entry.id   AF-A0A9E4B9I8-F1
#
_cell.length_a   1.000
_cell.length_b   1.000
_cell.length_c   1.000
_cell.angle_alpha   90.00
_cell.angle_beta   90.00
_cell.angle_gamma   90.00
#
_symmetry.space_group_name_H-M   'P 1'
#
loop_
_entity.id
_entity.type
_entity.pdbx_description
1 polymer ?
#
loop_
_entity_poly.entity_id
_entity_poly.type
_entity_poly.pdbx_seq_one_letter_code
_entity_poly.pdbx_strand_id
1 'polypeptide(L)' 'MSELWRRTAAEAGEADRRHLSLLQDRVLVAEDKPQIFGTQLYFDETTGKLELFPIEDAANVDARRLEVGMGPLAGT' A
#
# COMPACT_ATOMS: atom_id res chain seq x y z
N MET A 1 15.19 -9.19 -7.22
CA MET A 1 14.45 -8.95 -8.47
C MET A 1 14.03 -7.48 -8.48
N SER A 2 14.67 -6.68 -9.33
CA SER A 2 14.83 -5.20 -9.25
C SER A 2 13.52 -4.39 -9.24
N GLU A 3 13.46 -3.32 -8.43
CA GLU A 3 12.38 -2.31 -8.38
C GLU A 3 12.08 -1.62 -9.72
N LEU A 4 13.01 -1.73 -10.67
CA LEU A 4 12.97 -1.00 -11.93
C LEU A 4 11.81 -1.43 -12.84
N TRP A 5 11.47 -2.72 -12.91
CA TRP A 5 10.39 -3.19 -13.81
C TRP A 5 9.01 -2.69 -13.38
N ARG A 6 8.80 -2.53 -12.06
CA ARG A 6 7.54 -2.05 -11.48
C ARG A 6 7.25 -0.62 -11.88
N ARG A 7 8.27 0.25 -11.88
CA ARG A 7 8.13 1.65 -12.33
C ARG A 7 7.84 1.72 -13.83
N THR A 8 8.57 0.96 -14.64
CA THR A 8 8.41 0.99 -16.10
C THR A 8 7.02 0.52 -16.56
N ALA A 9 6.43 -0.51 -15.94
CA ALA A 9 5.10 -1.00 -16.30
C ALA A 9 3.97 0.00 -15.94
N ALA A 10 4.11 0.73 -14.83
CA ALA A 10 3.16 1.76 -14.42
C ALA A 10 3.30 3.06 -15.26
N GLU A 11 4.48 3.35 -15.78
CA GLU A 11 4.76 4.50 -16.65
C GLU A 11 4.30 4.26 -18.10
N ALA A 12 4.27 3.00 -18.56
CA ALA A 12 3.82 2.62 -19.89
C ALA A 12 2.28 2.68 -20.09
N GLY A 13 1.52 3.09 -19.08
CA GLY A 13 0.05 3.18 -19.16
C GLY A 13 -0.67 1.83 -19.13
N GLU A 14 0.05 0.71 -19.03
CA GLU A 14 -0.51 -0.65 -19.02
C GLU A 14 -0.97 -1.09 -17.61
N ALA A 15 -0.43 -0.50 -16.55
CA ALA A 15 -0.82 -0.78 -15.17
C ALA A 15 -1.22 0.51 -14.42
N ASP A 16 -2.44 0.53 -13.89
CA ASP A 16 -2.91 1.58 -12.99
C ASP A 16 -1.98 1.67 -11.76
N ARG A 17 -1.44 2.86 -11.47
CA ARG A 17 -0.52 3.11 -10.36
C ARG A 17 -1.08 2.62 -9.02
N ARG A 18 -2.41 2.68 -8.84
CA ARG A 18 -3.10 2.17 -7.65
C ARG A 18 -2.95 0.66 -7.56
N HIS A 19 -3.16 -0.08 -8.64
CA HIS A 19 -2.98 -1.54 -8.65
C HIS A 19 -1.55 -1.95 -8.28
N LEU A 20 -0.55 -1.18 -8.73
CA LEU A 20 0.84 -1.43 -8.35
C LEU A 20 1.05 -1.18 -6.84
N SER A 21 0.51 -0.10 -6.28
CA SER A 21 0.58 0.17 -4.84
C SER A 21 -0.05 -0.94 -4.00
N LEU A 22 -1.21 -1.47 -4.42
CA LEU A 22 -1.86 -2.61 -3.75
C LEU A 22 -0.97 -3.86 -3.77
N LEU A 23 -0.39 -4.18 -4.93
CA LEU A 23 0.48 -5.34 -5.08
C LEU A 23 1.77 -5.20 -4.25
N GLN A 24 2.33 -3.98 -4.21
CA GLN A 24 3.54 -3.70 -3.44
C GLN A 24 3.32 -3.94 -1.95
N ASP A 25 2.28 -3.36 -1.35
CA ASP A 25 1.97 -3.59 0.06
C ASP A 25 1.66 -5.06 0.35
N ARG A 26 0.97 -5.77 -0.56
CA ARG A 26 0.71 -7.21 -0.41
C ARG A 26 2.00 -8.03 -0.34
N VAL A 27 2.99 -7.71 -1.18
CA VAL A 27 4.30 -8.37 -1.13
C VAL A 27 5.02 -8.04 0.18
N LEU A 28 4.99 -6.78 0.62
CA LEU A 28 5.63 -6.36 1.86
C LEU A 28 5.04 -7.09 3.08
N VAL A 29 3.71 -7.17 3.17
CA VAL A 29 3.03 -7.91 4.24
C VAL A 29 3.39 -9.40 4.21
N ALA A 30 3.43 -10.01 3.02
CA ALA A 30 3.85 -11.42 2.90
C ALA A 30 5.32 -11.66 3.29
N GLU A 31 6.14 -10.61 3.32
CA GLU A 31 7.54 -10.64 3.78
C GLU A 31 7.70 -10.10 5.22
N ASP A 32 6.62 -9.94 5.98
CA ASP A 32 6.59 -9.36 7.34
C ASP A 32 7.21 -7.96 7.44
N LYS A 33 7.09 -7.15 6.38
CA LYS A 33 7.58 -5.77 6.30
C LYS A 33 6.45 -4.74 6.41
N PRO A 34 6.75 -3.53 6.92
CA PRO A 34 5.80 -2.43 6.89
C PRO A 34 5.36 -2.06 5.47
N GLN A 35 4.11 -1.66 5.35
CA GLN A 35 3.48 -1.17 4.12
C GLN A 35 3.93 0.24 3.77
N ILE A 36 3.82 0.62 2.50
CA ILE A 36 4.11 1.98 2.01
C ILE A 36 2.82 2.80 1.90
N PHE A 37 1.74 2.17 1.40
CA PHE A 37 0.50 2.85 1.07
C PHE A 37 -0.68 2.49 2.00
N GLY A 38 -0.51 1.47 2.86
CA GLY A 38 -1.50 1.05 3.84
C GLY A 38 -2.75 0.46 3.19
N THR A 39 -2.59 -0.48 2.25
CA THR A 39 -3.70 -1.09 1.51
C THR A 39 -4.14 -2.46 2.03
N GLN A 40 -3.32 -3.12 2.85
CA GLN A 40 -3.60 -4.44 3.43
C GLN A 40 -4.08 -4.30 4.88
N LEU A 41 -5.13 -5.06 5.17
CA LEU A 41 -5.74 -5.18 6.49
C LEU A 41 -5.61 -6.63 6.97
N TYR A 42 -5.57 -6.82 8.28
CA TYR A 42 -5.77 -8.11 8.93
C TYR A 42 -6.98 -8.03 9.85
N PHE A 43 -7.56 -9.19 10.15
CA PHE A 43 -8.59 -9.30 11.18
C PHE A 43 -7.90 -9.57 12.52
N ASP A 44 -8.04 -8.64 13.46
CA ASP A 44 -7.57 -8.83 14.83
C ASP A 44 -8.63 -9.62 15.61
N GLU A 45 -8.30 -10.85 16.00
CA GLU A 45 -9.21 -11.72 16.74
C GLU A 45 -9.47 -11.24 18.18
N THR A 46 -8.58 -10.43 18.74
CA THR A 46 -8.70 -9.87 20.10
C THR A 46 -9.67 -8.70 20.13
N THR A 47 -9.55 -7.79 19.14
CA THR A 47 -10.40 -6.60 19.05
C THR A 47 -11.68 -6.85 18.22
N GLY A 48 -11.69 -7.92 17.41
CA GLY A 48 -12.77 -8.28 16.51
C GLY A 48 -12.91 -7.32 15.31
N LYS A 49 -11.85 -6.60 14.96
CA LYS A 49 -11.87 -5.53 13.95
C LYS A 49 -10.86 -5.78 12.84
N LEU A 50 -11.10 -5.15 11.70
CA LEU A 50 -10.09 -5.03 10.64
C LEU A 50 -9.13 -3.92 11.01
N GLU A 51 -7.84 -4.24 11.08
CA GLU A 51 -6.76 -3.31 11.39
C GLU A 51 -5.72 -3.32 10.27
N LEU A 52 -5.02 -2.20 10.10
CA LEU A 52 -3.95 -2.08 9.11
C LEU A 52 -2.70 -2.81 9.60
N PHE A 53 -2.05 -3.56 8.72
CA PHE A 53 -0.66 -3.95 8.97
C PHE A 53 0.21 -2.69 9.15
N PRO A 54 1.35 -2.78 9.87
CA PRO A 54 2.23 -1.63 10.11
C PRO A 54 2.56 -0.87 8.82
N ILE A 55 2.59 0.47 8.89
CA ILE A 55 2.93 1.35 7.79
C ILE A 55 4.27 2.01 8.13
N GLU A 56 5.22 1.99 7.20
CA GLU A 56 6.59 2.49 7.42
C GLU A 56 6.61 3.94 7.93
N ASP A 57 5.77 4.78 7.34
CA ASP A 57 5.60 6.18 7.72
C ASP A 57 4.12 6.56 7.60
N ALA A 58 3.36 6.23 8.65
CA ALA A 58 1.94 6.50 8.72
C ALA A 58 1.61 8.01 8.70
N ALA A 59 2.53 8.87 9.15
CA ALA A 59 2.30 10.32 9.20
C ALA A 59 2.20 10.95 7.81
N ASN A 60 2.95 10.42 6.83
CA ASN A 60 2.95 10.94 5.45
C ASN A 60 2.26 10.00 4.44
N VAL A 61 1.55 8.96 4.91
CA VAL A 61 0.92 7.96 4.03
C VAL A 61 -0.08 8.59 3.06
N ASP A 62 -0.87 9.56 3.51
CA ASP A 62 -1.90 10.19 2.69
C ASP A 62 -1.31 11.02 1.54
N ALA A 63 -0.16 11.67 1.76
CA ALA A 63 0.57 12.36 0.70
C ALA A 63 1.00 11.37 -0.40
N ARG A 64 1.60 10.23 -0.02
CA ARG A 64 1.98 9.16 -0.96
C ARG A 64 0.78 8.59 -1.71
N ARG A 65 -0.36 8.44 -1.02
CA ARG A 65 -1.61 7.93 -1.60
C ARG A 65 -2.17 8.88 -2.66
N LEU A 66 -2.15 10.18 -2.41
CA LEU A 66 -2.58 11.20 -3.36
C LEU A 66 -1.74 11.19 -4.65
N GLU A 67 -0.42 11.02 -4.54
CA GLU A 67 0.50 10.96 -5.70
C GLU A 67 0.18 9.82 -6.68
N VAL A 68 -0.42 8.74 -6.18
CA VAL A 68 -0.83 7.57 -6.99
C VAL A 68 -2.34 7.54 -7.26
N GLY A 69 -3.08 8.58 -6.91
CA GLY A 69 -4.52 8.71 -7.19
C GLY A 69 -5.43 7.94 -6.22
N MET A 70 -4.98 7.67 -4.99
CA MET A 70 -5.79 7.08 -3.93
C MET A 70 -6.28 8.15 -2.94
N GLY A 71 -7.44 7.89 -2.31
CA GLY A 71 -7.97 8.72 -1.21
C GLY A 71 -7.23 8.49 0.10
N PRO A 72 -7.32 9.40 1.08
CA PRO A 72 -6.64 9.30 2.38
C PRO A 72 -7.15 8.11 3.21
N LEU A 73 -6.34 7.63 4.15
CA LEU A 73 -6.73 6.64 5.15
C LEU A 73 -7.49 7.27 6.32
N ALA A 74 -7.18 8.52 6.69
CA ALA A 74 -7.77 9.21 7.83
C ALA A 74 -9.21 9.75 7.58
N GLY A 75 -10.00 9.06 6.73
CA GLY A 75 -11.24 9.60 6.16
C GLY A 75 -12.45 8.67 6.13
N THR A 76 -12.60 7.77 7.12
CA THR A 76 -13.83 6.97 7.36
C THR A 76 -13.99 6.66 8.84
#